data_AF-A0A2V9LCX0-F1
#
_entry.id   AF-A0A2V9LCX0-F1
#
_cell.length_a   1.000
_cell.length_b   1.000
_cell.length_c   1.000
_cell.angle_alpha   90.00
_cell.angle_beta   90.00
_cell.angle_gamma   90.00
#
_symmetry.space_group_name_H-M   'P 1'
#
loop_
_entity.id
_entity.type
_entity.pdbx_description
1 polymer ?
#
loop_
_entity_poly.entity_id
_entity_poly.type
_entity_poly.pdbx_seq_one_letter_code
_entity_poly.pdbx_strand_id
1 'polypeptide(L)'
;MGLNQREADFLRREPWWNLAMLYYKPYLDRFTDEYNPFHTGLDDLDRITLADLLEKDHASNAAIGFIGSSASALHALWHAAILNMRGVPLWPPKVYRLRGGNQLMTDTFAQRLGERVRVGSPVTGIEHDAAHVTVSYREFGKEKKMEADFLVCCMSAVMLRQIPVKPPWPEKKAFPIENMPYYTEVRVVFQSRTKFWRQDEISPNMEFGEPTLYDAWPMSEEVETKRGILESSAGALTTPEEAVATYRKYYPGKSEDIEQIICHDWSRDPWAMACETVEYKPGELRRIWPAVMEPVGRIYFAGAYTDNLNWGQEAATRSANRIAEAIDRA
;
A
#
# COMPACT_ATOMS: atom_id res chain seq x y z
N MET A 1 -1.12 11.35 -29.35
CA MET A 1 -1.36 10.83 -27.98
C MET A 1 -2.77 10.29 -27.78
N GLY A 2 -3.69 10.36 -28.75
CA GLY A 2 -5.05 9.79 -28.60
C GLY A 2 -5.99 10.56 -27.67
N LEU A 3 -5.50 11.65 -27.07
CA LEU A 3 -6.28 12.55 -26.21
C LEU A 3 -7.24 13.42 -27.02
N ASN A 4 -8.39 13.75 -26.43
CA ASN A 4 -9.37 14.69 -27.00
C ASN A 4 -8.95 16.15 -26.76
N GLN A 5 -9.69 17.10 -27.33
CA GLN A 5 -9.36 18.53 -27.24
C GLN A 5 -9.43 19.07 -25.79
N ARG A 6 -10.43 18.64 -24.99
CA ARG A 6 -10.59 19.03 -23.57
C ARG A 6 -9.36 18.63 -22.74
N GLU A 7 -8.88 17.41 -22.95
CA GLU A 7 -7.69 16.86 -22.28
C GLU A 7 -6.42 17.55 -22.73
N ALA A 8 -6.25 17.74 -24.04
CA ALA A 8 -5.09 18.44 -24.60
C ALA A 8 -4.99 19.88 -24.10
N ASP A 9 -6.12 20.59 -23.99
CA ASP A 9 -6.15 21.96 -23.47
C ASP A 9 -5.84 22.03 -21.97
N PHE A 10 -6.27 21.04 -21.20
CA PHE A 10 -5.92 20.91 -19.78
C PHE A 10 -4.41 20.68 -19.59
N LEU A 11 -3.83 19.72 -20.33
CA LEU A 11 -2.41 19.37 -20.23
C LEU A 11 -1.43 20.42 -20.77
N ARG A 12 -1.91 21.46 -21.47
CA ARG A 12 -1.09 22.64 -21.79
C ARG A 12 -0.78 23.49 -20.55
N ARG A 13 -1.56 23.35 -19.48
CA ARG A 13 -1.52 24.18 -18.28
C ARG A 13 -1.13 23.38 -17.04
N GLU A 14 -1.41 22.09 -17.06
CA GLU A 14 -1.23 21.17 -15.95
C GLU A 14 -0.28 20.03 -16.37
N PRO A 15 0.54 19.51 -15.44
CA PRO A 15 1.36 18.34 -15.71
C PRO A 15 0.48 17.11 -15.98
N TRP A 16 1.03 16.12 -16.70
CA TRP A 16 0.27 14.94 -17.11
C TRP A 16 -0.33 14.15 -15.94
N TRP A 17 0.37 14.08 -14.81
CA TRP A 17 -0.09 13.38 -13.62
C TRP A 17 -1.29 14.04 -12.93
N ASN A 18 -1.68 15.26 -13.33
CA ASN A 18 -2.91 15.91 -12.89
C ASN A 18 -4.13 15.59 -13.78
N LEU A 19 -3.99 14.80 -14.86
CA LEU A 19 -5.07 14.54 -15.82
C LEU A 19 -6.37 14.05 -15.15
N ALA A 20 -6.27 13.21 -14.10
CA ALA A 20 -7.42 12.72 -13.35
C ALA A 20 -8.26 13.85 -12.73
N MET A 21 -7.64 14.96 -12.33
CA MET A 21 -8.35 16.10 -11.73
C MET A 21 -9.31 16.79 -12.71
N LEU A 22 -9.10 16.66 -14.02
CA LEU A 22 -10.04 17.14 -15.04
C LEU A 22 -11.42 16.50 -14.90
N TYR A 23 -11.47 15.26 -14.41
CA TYR A 23 -12.66 14.44 -14.26
C TYR A 23 -13.15 14.37 -12.81
N TYR A 24 -12.23 14.40 -11.83
CA TYR A 24 -12.60 14.17 -10.42
C TYR A 24 -13.09 15.43 -9.72
N LYS A 25 -12.56 16.60 -10.09
CA LYS A 25 -12.82 17.88 -9.43
C LYS A 25 -14.31 18.19 -9.20
N PRO A 26 -15.25 17.90 -10.13
CA PRO A 26 -16.68 18.16 -9.91
C PRO A 26 -17.30 17.39 -8.73
N TYR A 27 -16.65 16.33 -8.24
CA TYR A 27 -17.19 15.45 -7.21
C TYR A 27 -16.59 15.70 -5.82
N LEU A 28 -15.37 16.25 -5.73
CA LEU A 28 -14.58 16.20 -4.49
C LEU A 28 -15.22 16.94 -3.32
N ASP A 29 -15.86 18.10 -3.57
CA ASP A 29 -16.51 18.91 -2.54
C ASP A 29 -17.76 18.24 -1.92
N ARG A 30 -18.22 17.12 -2.49
CA ARG A 30 -19.33 16.32 -1.92
C ARG A 30 -18.90 15.48 -0.73
N PHE A 31 -17.61 15.17 -0.61
CA PHE A 31 -17.07 14.52 0.56
C PHE A 31 -16.74 15.62 1.58
N THR A 32 -17.26 15.51 2.79
CA THR A 32 -16.97 16.46 3.88
C THR A 32 -16.41 15.78 5.12
N ASP A 33 -16.47 14.44 5.16
CA ASP A 33 -15.91 13.59 6.21
C ASP A 33 -14.95 12.61 5.56
N GLU A 34 -13.67 12.73 5.90
CA GLU A 34 -12.62 11.88 5.35
C GLU A 34 -12.80 10.39 5.71
N TYR A 35 -13.56 10.06 6.76
CA TYR A 35 -13.79 8.69 7.21
C TYR A 35 -15.16 8.14 6.78
N ASN A 36 -15.99 8.93 6.08
CA ASN A 36 -17.30 8.48 5.61
C ASN A 36 -17.55 8.84 4.13
N PRO A 37 -17.32 7.89 3.20
CA PRO A 37 -17.56 8.12 1.78
C PRO A 37 -19.05 8.13 1.37
N PHE A 38 -19.96 7.79 2.28
CA PHE A 38 -21.36 7.52 1.94
C PHE A 38 -22.27 8.71 2.24
N HIS A 39 -23.48 8.68 1.70
CA HIS A 39 -24.51 9.71 1.86
C HIS A 39 -24.11 11.07 1.28
N THR A 40 -23.20 11.08 0.30
CA THR A 40 -22.73 12.27 -0.43
C THR A 40 -23.57 12.58 -1.67
N GLY A 41 -24.53 11.70 -1.99
CA GLY A 41 -25.26 11.68 -3.27
C GLY A 41 -24.50 10.97 -4.39
N LEU A 42 -23.34 10.36 -4.09
CA LEU A 42 -22.48 9.65 -5.04
C LEU A 42 -22.47 8.14 -4.81
N ASP A 43 -23.26 7.62 -3.87
CA ASP A 43 -23.24 6.22 -3.43
C ASP A 43 -23.42 5.20 -4.58
N ASP A 44 -24.17 5.56 -5.63
CA ASP A 44 -24.35 4.70 -6.82
C ASP A 44 -23.06 4.54 -7.64
N LEU A 45 -22.07 5.44 -7.48
CA LEU A 45 -20.76 5.31 -8.11
C LEU A 45 -19.96 4.13 -7.55
N ASP A 46 -20.36 3.55 -6.42
CA ASP A 46 -19.76 2.32 -5.94
C ASP A 46 -20.10 1.13 -6.85
N ARG A 47 -21.12 1.23 -7.70
CA ARG A 47 -21.58 0.11 -8.56
C ARG A 47 -20.96 0.11 -9.95
N ILE A 48 -20.14 1.10 -10.26
CA ILE A 48 -19.47 1.21 -11.56
C ILE A 48 -17.97 1.33 -11.37
N THR A 49 -17.24 1.01 -12.43
CA THR A 49 -15.79 1.21 -12.43
C THR A 49 -15.44 2.68 -12.62
N LEU A 50 -14.24 3.05 -12.22
CA LEU A 50 -13.67 4.35 -12.55
C LEU A 50 -13.61 4.57 -14.07
N ALA A 51 -13.28 3.52 -14.84
CA ALA A 51 -13.31 3.58 -16.30
C ALA A 51 -14.71 3.92 -16.85
N ASP A 52 -15.78 3.30 -16.31
CA ASP A 52 -17.16 3.61 -16.71
C ASP A 52 -17.54 5.07 -16.40
N LEU A 53 -17.05 5.63 -15.28
CA LEU A 53 -17.28 7.03 -14.93
C LEU A 53 -16.59 7.97 -15.95
N LEU A 54 -15.35 7.67 -16.31
CA LEU A 54 -14.59 8.45 -17.29
C LEU A 54 -15.22 8.38 -18.68
N GLU A 55 -15.68 7.20 -19.11
CA GLU A 55 -16.39 7.03 -20.38
C GLU A 55 -17.69 7.86 -20.42
N LYS A 56 -18.45 7.87 -19.31
CA LYS A 56 -19.66 8.69 -19.16
C LYS A 56 -19.37 10.20 -19.23
N ASP A 57 -18.20 10.67 -18.78
CA ASP A 57 -17.74 12.06 -18.94
C ASP A 57 -16.95 12.28 -20.25
N HIS A 58 -17.12 11.38 -21.22
CA HIS A 58 -16.55 11.48 -22.57
C HIS A 58 -15.01 11.58 -22.60
N ALA A 59 -14.34 10.94 -21.64
CA ALA A 59 -12.90 10.78 -21.68
C ALA A 59 -12.47 10.03 -22.95
N SER A 60 -11.31 10.40 -23.50
CA SER A 60 -10.74 9.65 -24.60
C SER A 60 -10.25 8.28 -24.14
N ASN A 61 -10.17 7.31 -25.06
CA ASN A 61 -9.57 6.00 -24.78
C ASN A 61 -8.14 6.12 -24.23
N ALA A 62 -7.38 7.15 -24.64
CA ALA A 62 -6.06 7.39 -24.10
C ALA A 62 -6.12 7.84 -22.64
N ALA A 63 -7.01 8.76 -22.27
CA ALA A 63 -7.20 9.15 -20.88
C ALA A 63 -7.68 7.98 -20.02
N ILE A 64 -8.67 7.20 -20.49
CA ILE A 64 -9.12 5.98 -19.79
C ILE A 64 -7.96 5.01 -19.59
N GLY A 65 -7.08 4.83 -20.58
CA GLY A 65 -5.89 3.99 -20.44
C GLY A 65 -4.86 4.52 -19.43
N PHE A 66 -4.77 5.83 -19.22
CA PHE A 66 -3.82 6.44 -18.28
C PHE A 66 -4.34 6.53 -16.84
N ILE A 67 -5.61 6.88 -16.66
CA ILE A 67 -6.19 7.23 -15.35
C ILE A 67 -7.42 6.40 -14.98
N GLY A 68 -7.91 5.54 -15.88
CA GLY A 68 -9.00 4.63 -15.58
C GLY A 68 -8.52 3.38 -14.86
N SER A 69 -9.41 2.77 -14.09
CA SER A 69 -9.19 1.46 -13.48
C SER A 69 -10.51 0.69 -13.38
N SER A 70 -10.42 -0.60 -13.07
CA SER A 70 -11.59 -1.45 -12.80
C SER A 70 -12.09 -1.34 -11.35
N ALA A 71 -11.51 -0.43 -10.56
CA ALA A 71 -11.92 -0.16 -9.19
C ALA A 71 -13.25 0.59 -9.12
N SER A 72 -13.91 0.54 -7.96
CA SER A 72 -15.07 1.35 -7.62
C SER A 72 -14.78 2.84 -7.85
N ALA A 73 -15.61 3.49 -8.67
CA ALA A 73 -15.48 4.92 -8.93
C ALA A 73 -15.67 5.75 -7.65
N LEU A 74 -16.58 5.33 -6.76
CA LEU A 74 -16.76 6.00 -5.47
C LEU A 74 -15.49 5.94 -4.62
N HIS A 75 -14.82 4.77 -4.58
CA HIS A 75 -13.58 4.61 -3.83
C HIS A 75 -12.47 5.52 -4.37
N ALA A 76 -12.28 5.58 -5.69
CA ALA A 76 -11.30 6.46 -6.34
C ALA A 76 -11.58 7.94 -6.07
N LEU A 77 -12.83 8.38 -6.17
CA LEU A 77 -13.22 9.77 -5.90
C LEU A 77 -13.07 10.13 -4.41
N TRP A 78 -13.41 9.23 -3.50
CA TRP A 78 -13.22 9.44 -2.06
C TRP A 78 -11.74 9.57 -1.72
N HIS A 79 -10.88 8.68 -2.24
CA HIS A 79 -9.44 8.77 -2.10
C HIS A 79 -8.90 10.12 -2.59
N ALA A 80 -9.33 10.53 -3.79
CA ALA A 80 -8.97 11.82 -4.37
C ALA A 80 -9.43 13.02 -3.52
N ALA A 81 -10.62 12.94 -2.92
CA ALA A 81 -11.16 13.98 -2.07
C ALA A 81 -10.36 14.13 -0.78
N ILE A 82 -9.96 13.03 -0.14
CA ILE A 82 -9.12 13.06 1.06
C ILE A 82 -7.77 13.74 0.74
N LEU A 83 -7.12 13.36 -0.36
CA LEU A 83 -5.86 13.99 -0.77
C LEU A 83 -6.03 15.49 -1.01
N ASN A 84 -7.12 15.89 -1.68
CA ASN A 84 -7.45 17.29 -1.92
C ASN A 84 -7.69 18.07 -0.61
N MET A 85 -8.43 17.52 0.35
CA MET A 85 -8.64 18.13 1.68
C MET A 85 -7.33 18.34 2.43
N ARG A 86 -6.41 17.38 2.32
CA ARG A 86 -5.10 17.42 2.99
C ARG A 86 -4.05 18.23 2.22
N GLY A 87 -4.39 18.80 1.06
CA GLY A 87 -3.45 19.56 0.23
C GLY A 87 -2.33 18.71 -0.38
N VAL A 88 -2.57 17.39 -0.54
CA VAL A 88 -1.63 16.43 -1.13
C VAL A 88 -2.01 16.21 -2.59
N PRO A 89 -1.06 16.24 -3.54
CA PRO A 89 -1.35 15.92 -4.93
C PRO A 89 -1.78 14.46 -5.08
N LEU A 90 -2.67 14.17 -6.04
CA LEU A 90 -3.06 12.80 -6.42
C LEU A 90 -1.86 11.92 -6.73
N TRP A 91 -0.84 12.50 -7.35
CA TRP A 91 0.42 11.87 -7.64
C TRP A 91 1.57 12.65 -6.99
N PRO A 92 2.05 12.24 -5.81
CA PRO A 92 3.19 12.88 -5.17
C PRO A 92 4.46 12.72 -6.01
N PRO A 93 5.08 13.81 -6.51
CA PRO A 93 6.26 13.71 -7.37
C PRO A 93 7.55 13.44 -6.58
N LYS A 94 7.46 13.30 -5.25
CA LYS A 94 8.60 13.14 -4.35
C LYS A 94 8.30 12.02 -3.38
N VAL A 95 9.25 11.09 -3.28
CA VAL A 95 9.28 10.04 -2.27
C VAL A 95 10.43 10.35 -1.31
N TYR A 96 10.20 10.16 -0.02
CA TYR A 96 11.18 10.36 1.02
C TYR A 96 11.51 9.04 1.71
N ARG A 97 12.73 8.95 2.22
CA ARG A 97 13.20 7.82 3.04
C ARG A 97 14.01 8.34 4.21
N LEU A 98 14.03 7.58 5.29
CA LEU A 98 14.88 7.86 6.42
C LEU A 98 16.33 7.56 6.07
N ARG A 99 17.23 8.49 6.40
CA ARG A 99 18.67 8.26 6.28
C ARG A 99 19.06 7.06 7.14
N GLY A 100 19.68 6.06 6.54
CA GLY A 100 20.04 4.80 7.20
C GLY A 100 18.98 3.69 7.11
N GLY A 101 17.86 3.95 6.41
CA GLY A 101 16.82 2.97 6.14
C GLY A 101 15.56 3.16 6.98
N ASN A 102 14.39 2.88 6.38
CA ASN A 102 13.08 3.09 7.01
C ASN A 102 12.83 2.19 8.23
N GLN A 103 13.58 1.08 8.37
CA GLN A 103 13.50 0.20 9.54
C GLN A 103 13.99 0.88 10.83
N LEU A 104 14.85 1.90 10.74
CA LEU A 104 15.31 2.65 11.91
C LEU A 104 14.16 3.22 12.74
N MET A 105 13.02 3.55 12.10
CA MET A 105 11.84 4.01 12.81
C MET A 105 11.33 2.95 13.79
N THR A 106 11.09 1.72 13.32
CA THR A 106 10.57 0.63 14.16
C THR A 106 11.60 0.16 15.17
N ASP A 107 12.88 0.12 14.80
CA ASP A 107 13.97 -0.25 15.71
C ASP A 107 14.08 0.75 16.88
N THR A 108 13.94 2.05 16.60
CA THR A 108 13.97 3.10 17.62
C THR A 108 12.82 2.96 18.62
N PHE A 109 11.60 2.64 18.15
CA PHE A 109 10.48 2.36 19.04
C PHE A 109 10.72 1.11 19.88
N ALA A 110 11.20 0.02 19.26
CA ALA A 110 11.47 -1.23 19.95
C ALA A 110 12.52 -1.06 21.06
N GLN A 111 13.60 -0.32 20.79
CA GLN A 111 14.63 0.00 21.79
C GLN A 111 14.07 0.76 23.00
N ARG A 112 13.18 1.73 22.78
CA ARG A 112 12.55 2.50 23.88
C ARG A 112 11.56 1.67 24.69
N LEU A 113 10.86 0.74 24.05
CA LEU A 113 9.91 -0.16 24.71
C LEU A 113 10.62 -1.28 25.49
N GLY A 114 11.85 -1.63 25.11
CA GLY A 114 12.68 -2.61 25.80
C GLY A 114 11.99 -3.98 25.87
N GLU A 115 11.96 -4.55 27.07
CA GLU A 115 11.41 -5.89 27.35
C GLU A 115 9.90 -6.03 27.04
N ARG A 116 9.19 -4.92 26.81
CA ARG A 116 7.78 -4.95 26.38
C ARG A 116 7.63 -5.50 24.97
N VAL A 117 8.67 -5.43 24.13
CA VAL A 117 8.68 -6.05 22.80
C VAL A 117 9.21 -7.47 22.90
N ARG A 118 8.33 -8.43 22.64
CA ARG A 118 8.65 -9.86 22.68
C ARG A 118 8.81 -10.42 21.26
N VAL A 119 10.05 -10.55 20.83
CA VAL A 119 10.38 -11.19 19.54
C VAL A 119 10.27 -12.72 19.64
N GLY A 120 10.18 -13.41 18.49
CA GLY A 120 10.07 -14.88 18.47
C GLY A 120 8.82 -15.42 19.16
N SER A 121 7.76 -14.60 19.21
CA SER A 121 6.50 -14.86 19.91
C SER A 121 5.28 -14.87 18.96
N PRO A 122 5.26 -15.71 17.91
CA PRO A 122 4.14 -15.72 16.96
C PRO A 122 2.81 -16.05 17.64
N VAL A 123 1.82 -15.20 17.38
CA VAL A 123 0.44 -15.40 17.85
C VAL A 123 -0.18 -16.60 17.14
N THR A 124 -0.84 -17.45 17.91
CA THR A 124 -1.46 -18.71 17.47
C THR A 124 -2.98 -18.72 17.65
N GLY A 125 -3.54 -17.77 18.39
CA GLY A 125 -4.99 -17.64 18.56
C GLY A 125 -5.40 -16.45 19.42
N ILE A 126 -6.65 -16.02 19.26
CA ILE A 126 -7.25 -14.92 20.01
C ILE A 126 -8.57 -15.41 20.61
N GLU A 127 -8.75 -15.23 21.91
CA GLU A 127 -10.00 -15.46 22.62
C GLU A 127 -10.45 -14.14 23.26
N HIS A 128 -11.73 -13.79 23.22
CA HIS A 128 -12.22 -12.54 23.80
C HIS A 128 -13.63 -12.64 24.36
N ASP A 129 -13.90 -11.81 25.36
CA ASP A 129 -15.24 -11.60 25.89
C ASP A 129 -15.47 -10.12 26.29
N ALA A 130 -16.54 -9.88 27.05
CA ALA A 130 -16.90 -8.53 27.49
C ALA A 130 -15.93 -7.92 28.53
N ALA A 131 -15.08 -8.72 29.16
CA ALA A 131 -14.16 -8.33 30.22
C ALA A 131 -12.68 -8.32 29.78
N HIS A 132 -12.25 -9.32 29.02
CA HIS A 132 -10.82 -9.52 28.71
C HIS A 132 -10.58 -10.10 27.30
N VAL A 133 -9.34 -9.99 26.85
CA VAL A 133 -8.81 -10.66 25.66
C VAL A 133 -7.65 -11.57 26.08
N THR A 134 -7.68 -12.82 25.62
CA THR A 134 -6.59 -13.78 25.80
C THR A 134 -5.91 -14.05 24.46
N VAL A 135 -4.61 -13.81 24.39
CA VAL A 135 -3.77 -14.11 23.22
C VAL A 135 -2.97 -15.37 23.50
N SER A 136 -3.12 -16.37 22.63
CA SER A 136 -2.25 -17.54 22.60
C SER A 136 -1.09 -17.27 21.65
N TYR A 137 0.12 -17.63 22.04
CA TYR A 137 1.33 -17.45 21.23
C TYR A 137 2.38 -18.50 21.57
N ARG A 138 3.34 -18.71 20.67
CA ARG A 138 4.45 -19.66 20.88
C ARG A 138 5.72 -18.92 21.23
N GLU A 139 6.42 -19.33 22.27
CA GLU A 139 7.74 -18.78 22.62
C GLU A 139 8.69 -19.92 22.94
N PHE A 140 9.82 -19.98 22.24
CA PHE A 140 10.80 -21.09 22.32
C PHE A 140 10.15 -22.49 22.17
N GLY A 141 9.21 -22.62 21.23
CA GLY A 141 8.52 -23.88 20.94
C GLY A 141 7.41 -24.25 21.92
N LYS A 142 7.14 -23.44 22.95
CA LYS A 142 6.10 -23.68 23.95
C LYS A 142 4.92 -22.76 23.72
N GLU A 143 3.71 -23.30 23.74
CA GLU A 143 2.49 -22.48 23.75
C GLU A 143 2.36 -21.76 25.09
N LYS A 144 2.01 -20.48 25.02
CA LYS A 144 1.80 -19.56 26.13
C LYS A 144 0.51 -18.79 25.90
N LYS A 145 -0.03 -18.25 26.99
CA LYS A 145 -1.19 -17.35 26.96
C LYS A 145 -0.87 -16.06 27.71
N MET A 146 -1.47 -14.98 27.24
CA MET A 146 -1.43 -13.67 27.88
C MET A 146 -2.85 -13.11 27.92
N GLU A 147 -3.26 -12.58 29.07
CA GLU A 147 -4.53 -11.89 29.25
C GLU A 147 -4.28 -10.38 29.29
N ALA A 148 -5.21 -9.61 28.71
CA ALA A 148 -5.18 -8.15 28.71
C ALA A 148 -6.61 -7.56 28.64
N ASP A 149 -6.76 -6.31 29.09
CA ASP A 149 -8.03 -5.56 29.01
C ASP A 149 -8.42 -5.22 27.57
N PHE A 150 -7.42 -5.03 26.70
CA PHE A 150 -7.58 -4.68 25.29
C PHE A 150 -6.51 -5.36 24.44
N LEU A 151 -6.86 -5.63 23.18
CA LEU A 151 -5.92 -6.06 22.15
C LEU A 151 -5.94 -5.04 21.01
N VAL A 152 -4.77 -4.55 20.62
CA VAL A 152 -4.59 -3.84 19.36
C VAL A 152 -3.98 -4.80 18.35
N CYS A 153 -4.79 -5.24 17.39
CA CYS A 153 -4.37 -6.11 16.30
C CYS A 153 -3.69 -5.28 15.19
N CYS A 154 -2.36 -5.31 15.16
CA CYS A 154 -1.54 -4.67 14.13
C CYS A 154 -1.15 -5.60 12.97
N MET A 155 -1.68 -6.82 12.93
CA MET A 155 -1.47 -7.77 11.83
C MET A 155 -2.24 -7.32 10.58
N SER A 156 -1.69 -7.61 9.39
CA SER A 156 -2.43 -7.44 8.13
C SER A 156 -3.70 -8.29 8.12
N ALA A 157 -4.69 -7.93 7.31
CA ALA A 157 -5.89 -8.74 7.17
C ALA A 157 -5.56 -10.15 6.64
N VAL A 158 -4.54 -10.29 5.77
CA VAL A 158 -4.07 -11.60 5.26
C VAL A 158 -3.55 -12.48 6.38
N MET A 159 -2.74 -11.93 7.29
CA MET A 159 -2.27 -12.67 8.46
C MET A 159 -3.41 -13.01 9.41
N LEU A 160 -4.32 -12.06 9.67
CA LEU A 160 -5.42 -12.27 10.59
C LEU A 160 -6.38 -13.39 10.16
N ARG A 161 -6.52 -13.67 8.85
CA ARG A 161 -7.28 -14.83 8.32
C ARG A 161 -6.75 -16.18 8.84
N GLN A 162 -5.46 -16.26 9.14
CA GLN A 162 -4.81 -17.49 9.57
C GLN A 162 -4.93 -17.70 11.09
N ILE A 163 -5.33 -16.67 11.84
CA ILE A 163 -5.39 -16.71 13.30
C ILE A 163 -6.80 -17.11 13.75
N PRO A 164 -6.96 -18.25 14.45
CA PRO A 164 -8.26 -18.64 14.99
C PRO A 164 -8.72 -17.65 16.07
N VAL A 165 -9.96 -17.18 15.96
CA VAL A 165 -10.57 -16.21 16.89
C VAL A 165 -11.84 -16.80 17.50
N LYS A 166 -12.00 -16.67 18.83
CA LYS A 166 -13.16 -17.17 19.58
C LYS A 166 -13.73 -16.11 20.53
N PRO A 167 -15.04 -15.81 20.49
CA PRO A 167 -15.99 -16.19 19.44
C PRO A 167 -15.56 -15.63 18.07
N PRO A 168 -16.02 -16.23 16.96
CA PRO A 168 -15.68 -15.75 15.62
C PRO A 168 -16.10 -14.29 15.42
N TRP A 169 -15.47 -13.61 14.46
CA TRP A 169 -15.83 -12.25 14.10
C TRP A 169 -17.31 -12.16 13.71
N PRO A 170 -18.03 -11.08 14.09
CA PRO A 170 -19.34 -10.83 13.51
C PRO A 170 -19.20 -10.68 11.99
N GLU A 171 -20.22 -11.07 11.22
CA GLU A 171 -20.19 -11.07 9.74
C GLU A 171 -19.67 -9.75 9.15
N LYS A 172 -20.12 -8.63 9.72
CA LYS A 172 -19.71 -7.27 9.32
C LYS A 172 -18.18 -7.07 9.40
N LYS A 173 -17.49 -7.70 10.35
CA LYS A 173 -16.02 -7.68 10.48
C LYS A 173 -15.34 -8.84 9.73
N ALA A 174 -15.95 -10.01 9.69
CA ALA A 174 -15.41 -11.18 8.98
C ALA A 174 -15.20 -10.86 7.49
N PHE A 175 -16.20 -10.25 6.85
CA PHE A 175 -16.13 -9.93 5.42
C PHE A 175 -14.90 -9.08 5.02
N PRO A 176 -14.63 -7.89 5.63
CA PRO A 176 -13.44 -7.13 5.29
C PRO A 176 -12.15 -7.88 5.58
N ILE A 177 -12.06 -8.64 6.68
CA ILE A 177 -10.85 -9.41 6.97
C ILE A 177 -10.59 -10.43 5.86
N GLU A 178 -11.61 -11.20 5.45
CA GLU A 178 -11.51 -12.26 4.45
C GLU A 178 -11.30 -11.73 3.02
N ASN A 179 -11.86 -10.56 2.70
CA ASN A 179 -11.93 -10.07 1.31
C ASN A 179 -11.07 -8.83 1.03
N MET A 180 -10.37 -8.28 2.03
CA MET A 180 -9.44 -7.16 1.79
C MET A 180 -8.44 -7.55 0.69
N PRO A 181 -8.38 -6.81 -0.44
CA PRO A 181 -7.54 -7.16 -1.55
C PRO A 181 -6.11 -6.64 -1.32
N TYR A 182 -5.12 -7.46 -1.65
CA TYR A 182 -3.71 -7.12 -1.61
C TYR A 182 -3.05 -7.54 -2.93
N TYR A 183 -1.98 -6.84 -3.30
CA TYR A 183 -1.06 -7.34 -4.30
C TYR A 183 0.15 -7.99 -3.63
N THR A 184 0.93 -8.71 -4.42
CA THR A 184 2.23 -9.21 -4.01
C THR A 184 3.22 -9.06 -5.16
N GLU A 185 4.46 -8.73 -4.82
CA GLU A 185 5.53 -8.52 -5.80
C GLU A 185 6.87 -9.06 -5.26
N VAL A 186 7.83 -9.20 -6.16
CA VAL A 186 9.25 -9.33 -5.80
C VAL A 186 9.86 -7.93 -5.85
N ARG A 187 10.53 -7.52 -4.77
CA ARG A 187 11.41 -6.36 -4.80
C ARG A 187 12.79 -6.79 -5.29
N VAL A 188 13.25 -6.18 -6.37
CA VAL A 188 14.57 -6.45 -6.97
C VAL A 188 15.49 -5.27 -6.67
N VAL A 189 16.69 -5.57 -6.20
CA VAL A 189 17.75 -4.59 -5.95
C VAL A 189 18.99 -5.01 -6.74
N PHE A 190 19.38 -4.18 -7.70
CA PHE A 190 20.64 -4.32 -8.42
C PHE A 190 21.71 -3.47 -7.76
N GLN A 191 22.86 -4.08 -7.45
CA GLN A 191 24.06 -3.37 -7.05
C GLN A 191 25.11 -3.47 -8.14
N SER A 192 25.64 -2.32 -8.54
CA SER A 192 26.66 -2.19 -9.57
C SER A 192 27.93 -1.55 -9.02
N ARG A 193 29.08 -1.83 -9.67
CA ARG A 193 30.37 -1.26 -9.23
C ARG A 193 30.44 0.24 -9.43
N THR A 194 29.75 0.74 -10.46
CA THR A 194 29.67 2.16 -10.79
C THR A 194 28.23 2.59 -11.06
N LYS A 195 27.97 3.90 -11.06
CA LYS A 195 26.72 4.48 -11.59
C LYS A 195 26.79 4.53 -13.12
N PHE A 196 26.93 3.36 -13.75
CA PHE A 196 27.30 3.19 -15.17
C PHE A 196 26.39 3.96 -16.14
N TRP A 197 25.10 4.11 -15.81
CA TRP A 197 24.14 4.90 -16.58
C TRP A 197 24.55 6.35 -16.77
N ARG A 198 25.34 6.93 -15.84
CA ARG A 198 25.91 8.28 -16.00
C ARG A 198 26.99 8.34 -17.07
N GLN A 199 27.77 7.27 -17.25
CA GLN A 199 28.81 7.20 -18.27
C GLN A 199 28.20 6.98 -19.66
N ASP A 200 27.12 6.18 -19.73
CA ASP A 200 26.40 5.95 -20.96
C ASP A 200 25.43 7.09 -21.32
N GLU A 201 25.28 8.12 -20.47
CA GLU A 201 24.31 9.21 -20.61
C GLU A 201 22.85 8.73 -20.76
N ILE A 202 22.53 7.62 -20.08
CA ILE A 202 21.20 7.00 -20.08
C ILE A 202 20.47 7.33 -18.77
N SER A 203 19.16 7.55 -18.88
CA SER A 203 18.29 7.67 -17.69
C SER A 203 18.33 6.37 -16.88
N PRO A 204 18.62 6.43 -15.57
CA PRO A 204 18.48 5.25 -14.71
C PRO A 204 17.02 4.88 -14.45
N ASN A 205 16.08 5.79 -14.71
CA ASN A 205 14.65 5.52 -14.66
C ASN A 205 14.22 4.87 -15.98
N MET A 206 13.80 3.62 -15.92
CA MET A 206 13.39 2.82 -17.08
C MET A 206 12.10 2.08 -16.78
N GLU A 207 11.24 1.97 -17.79
CA GLU A 207 10.04 1.12 -17.79
C GLU A 207 10.28 0.00 -18.78
N PHE A 208 10.09 -1.24 -18.36
CA PHE A 208 10.34 -2.44 -19.16
C PHE A 208 9.04 -3.09 -19.64
N GLY A 209 7.96 -2.98 -18.84
CA GLY A 209 6.66 -3.56 -19.17
C GLY A 209 6.67 -5.10 -19.25
N GLU A 210 7.62 -5.76 -18.56
CA GLU A 210 7.79 -7.21 -18.57
C GLU A 210 7.44 -7.79 -17.19
N PRO A 211 6.83 -8.98 -17.09
CA PRO A 211 6.49 -9.59 -15.81
C PRO A 211 7.69 -9.83 -14.87
N THR A 212 8.88 -10.01 -15.43
CA THR A 212 10.11 -10.29 -14.68
C THR A 212 10.86 -9.02 -14.27
N LEU A 213 10.43 -7.84 -14.72
CA LEU A 213 10.95 -6.54 -14.31
C LEU A 213 9.99 -5.47 -14.85
N TYR A 214 9.29 -4.75 -13.99
CA TYR A 214 8.34 -3.73 -14.44
C TYR A 214 9.03 -2.43 -14.81
N ASP A 215 9.89 -1.96 -13.91
CA ASP A 215 10.54 -0.65 -13.92
C ASP A 215 11.94 -0.75 -13.31
N ALA A 216 12.73 0.31 -13.32
CA ALA A 216 13.91 0.45 -12.47
C ALA A 216 14.20 1.93 -12.22
N TRP A 217 14.66 2.29 -11.03
CA TRP A 217 15.10 3.64 -10.67
C TRP A 217 16.26 3.61 -9.67
N PRO A 218 17.06 4.69 -9.55
CA PRO A 218 18.17 4.71 -8.61
C PRO A 218 17.71 4.84 -7.16
N MET A 219 18.38 4.10 -6.27
CA MET A 219 18.20 4.20 -4.82
C MET A 219 19.52 4.53 -4.12
N SER A 220 19.43 4.95 -2.85
CA SER A 220 20.57 5.16 -1.95
C SER A 220 21.58 6.18 -2.47
N GLU A 221 21.13 7.15 -3.28
CA GLU A 221 21.99 8.21 -3.83
C GLU A 221 22.59 9.12 -2.75
N GLU A 222 21.99 9.16 -1.57
CA GLU A 222 22.50 9.85 -0.39
C GLU A 222 23.73 9.18 0.25
N VAL A 223 24.06 7.94 -0.12
CA VAL A 223 25.23 7.22 0.38
C VAL A 223 26.44 7.60 -0.45
N GLU A 224 27.50 8.09 0.20
CA GLU A 224 28.75 8.47 -0.47
C GLU A 224 29.53 7.21 -0.89
N THR A 225 29.29 6.78 -2.13
CA THR A 225 29.95 5.63 -2.74
C THR A 225 29.99 5.76 -4.26
N LYS A 226 30.95 5.07 -4.88
CA LYS A 226 31.01 4.91 -6.34
C LYS A 226 29.98 3.92 -6.87
N ARG A 227 29.51 2.98 -6.02
CA ARG A 227 28.56 1.93 -6.38
C ARG A 227 27.22 2.53 -6.77
N GLY A 228 26.54 1.86 -7.70
CA GLY A 228 25.16 2.17 -8.06
C GLY A 228 24.21 1.19 -7.37
N ILE A 229 23.04 1.68 -6.97
CA ILE A 229 21.90 0.86 -6.60
C ILE A 229 20.74 1.24 -7.51
N LEU A 230 20.11 0.24 -8.11
CA LEU A 230 18.82 0.39 -8.78
C LEU A 230 17.81 -0.51 -8.03
N GLU A 231 16.64 0.03 -7.76
CA GLU A 231 15.49 -0.71 -7.24
C GLU A 231 14.48 -0.94 -8.37
N SER A 232 13.76 -2.05 -8.30
CA SER A 232 12.71 -2.43 -9.23
C SER A 232 11.66 -3.31 -8.55
N SER A 233 10.48 -3.41 -9.16
CA SER A 233 9.49 -4.44 -8.89
C SER A 233 9.40 -5.49 -10.00
N ALA A 234 9.03 -6.71 -9.63
CA ALA A 234 8.71 -7.78 -10.57
C ALA A 234 7.55 -8.64 -10.04
N GLY A 235 6.97 -9.47 -10.92
CA GLY A 235 5.93 -10.41 -10.53
C GLY A 235 6.43 -11.43 -9.51
N ALA A 236 5.52 -11.94 -8.68
CA ALA A 236 5.81 -12.99 -7.71
C ALA A 236 6.59 -14.16 -8.34
N LEU A 237 7.46 -14.81 -7.57
CA LEU A 237 8.30 -15.93 -8.00
C LEU A 237 9.43 -15.59 -8.99
N THR A 238 9.57 -14.33 -9.42
CA THR A 238 10.68 -13.90 -10.30
C THR A 238 12.03 -14.12 -9.62
N THR A 239 12.95 -14.74 -10.35
CA THR A 239 14.33 -15.01 -9.90
C THR A 239 15.27 -13.82 -10.20
N PRO A 240 16.38 -13.67 -9.45
CA PRO A 240 17.42 -12.69 -9.76
C PRO A 240 17.93 -12.77 -11.21
N GLU A 241 18.09 -13.99 -11.74
CA GLU A 241 18.58 -14.26 -13.09
C GLU A 241 17.62 -13.76 -14.17
N GLU A 242 16.32 -13.96 -13.99
CA GLU A 242 15.28 -13.46 -14.91
C GLU A 242 15.21 -11.93 -14.90
N ALA A 243 15.25 -11.34 -13.71
CA ALA A 243 15.20 -9.89 -13.54
C ALA A 243 16.39 -9.20 -14.24
N VAL A 244 17.62 -9.68 -14.02
CA VAL A 244 18.80 -9.09 -14.68
C VAL A 244 18.83 -9.38 -16.18
N ALA A 245 18.30 -10.52 -16.62
CA ALA A 245 18.19 -10.83 -18.05
C ALA A 245 17.27 -9.82 -18.75
N THR A 246 16.13 -9.46 -18.15
CA THR A 246 15.26 -8.40 -18.66
C THR A 246 15.95 -7.04 -18.64
N TYR A 247 16.61 -6.67 -17.54
CA TYR A 247 17.35 -5.40 -17.48
C TYR A 247 18.37 -5.30 -18.63
N ARG A 248 19.22 -6.34 -18.80
CA ARG A 248 20.26 -6.37 -19.84
C ARG A 248 19.73 -6.41 -21.26
N LYS A 249 18.57 -7.05 -21.47
CA LYS A 249 17.90 -7.09 -22.78
C LYS A 249 17.49 -5.70 -23.25
N TYR A 250 17.04 -4.84 -22.34
CA TYR A 250 16.47 -3.54 -22.67
C TYR A 250 17.39 -2.35 -22.37
N TYR A 251 18.43 -2.52 -21.56
CA TYR A 251 19.40 -1.47 -21.28
C TYR A 251 20.19 -1.12 -22.55
N PRO A 252 20.11 0.12 -23.07
CA PRO A 252 20.72 0.48 -24.36
C PRO A 252 22.21 0.82 -24.26
N GLY A 253 22.74 0.95 -23.03
CA GLY A 253 24.13 1.29 -22.77
C GLY A 253 25.05 0.08 -22.82
N LYS A 254 26.35 0.32 -22.68
CA LYS A 254 27.39 -0.72 -22.83
C LYS A 254 28.28 -0.86 -21.60
N SER A 255 28.11 0.00 -20.60
CA SER A 255 28.99 0.08 -19.43
C SER A 255 28.40 -0.60 -18.19
N GLU A 256 27.29 -1.33 -18.34
CA GLU A 256 26.61 -2.03 -17.25
C GLU A 256 27.57 -2.93 -16.46
N ASP A 257 27.58 -2.76 -15.13
CA ASP A 257 28.50 -3.45 -14.24
C ASP A 257 27.87 -3.90 -12.90
N ILE A 258 26.62 -4.38 -12.98
CA ILE A 258 25.87 -5.07 -11.94
C ILE A 258 26.65 -6.31 -11.51
N GLU A 259 27.00 -6.35 -10.23
CA GLU A 259 27.79 -7.41 -9.60
C GLU A 259 27.00 -8.20 -8.56
N GLN A 260 25.85 -7.69 -8.12
CA GLN A 260 24.97 -8.37 -7.17
C GLN A 260 23.51 -8.01 -7.42
N ILE A 261 22.65 -8.99 -7.23
CA ILE A 261 21.20 -8.88 -7.37
C ILE A 261 20.59 -9.47 -6.11
N ILE A 262 19.67 -8.75 -5.49
CA ILE A 262 18.90 -9.24 -4.34
C ILE A 262 17.42 -9.21 -4.75
N CYS A 263 16.74 -10.34 -4.62
CA CYS A 263 15.30 -10.42 -4.77
C CYS A 263 14.67 -10.78 -3.43
N HIS A 264 13.66 -10.00 -3.01
CA HIS A 264 12.81 -10.33 -1.88
C HIS A 264 11.38 -10.56 -2.37
N ASP A 265 10.91 -11.81 -2.28
CA ASP A 265 9.57 -12.20 -2.69
C ASP A 265 8.61 -12.10 -1.50
N TRP A 266 7.80 -11.04 -1.47
CA TRP A 266 6.84 -10.80 -0.39
C TRP A 266 5.74 -11.86 -0.33
N SER A 267 5.49 -12.60 -1.43
CA SER A 267 4.48 -13.67 -1.45
C SER A 267 4.92 -14.89 -0.62
N ARG A 268 6.23 -15.00 -0.37
CA ARG A 268 6.85 -16.11 0.37
C ARG A 268 7.26 -15.71 1.78
N ASP A 269 7.13 -14.43 2.14
CA ASP A 269 7.40 -13.99 3.50
C ASP A 269 6.31 -14.55 4.45
N PRO A 270 6.68 -15.34 5.48
CA PRO A 270 5.72 -16.02 6.32
C PRO A 270 4.95 -15.08 7.26
N TRP A 271 5.38 -13.83 7.40
CA TRP A 271 4.80 -12.85 8.32
C TRP A 271 4.06 -11.72 7.60
N ALA A 272 4.53 -11.33 6.41
CA ALA A 272 3.87 -10.34 5.57
C ALA A 272 2.83 -10.99 4.64
N MET A 273 3.24 -12.04 3.90
CA MET A 273 2.46 -12.81 2.90
C MET A 273 1.85 -12.01 1.73
N ALA A 274 1.97 -10.68 1.77
CA ALA A 274 1.48 -9.75 0.77
C ALA A 274 2.17 -8.40 0.96
N CYS A 275 2.01 -7.52 -0.04
CA CYS A 275 2.49 -6.14 0.01
C CYS A 275 1.39 -5.24 0.57
N GLU A 276 0.91 -4.27 -0.21
CA GLU A 276 -0.10 -3.32 0.24
C GLU A 276 -1.49 -3.70 -0.26
N THR A 277 -2.50 -3.09 0.36
CA THR A 277 -3.89 -3.20 -0.09
C THR A 277 -4.09 -2.47 -1.40
N VAL A 278 -4.88 -3.06 -2.30
CA VAL A 278 -5.25 -2.45 -3.58
C VAL A 278 -6.66 -1.86 -3.53
N GLU A 279 -7.05 -1.24 -4.63
CA GLU A 279 -8.36 -0.63 -4.79
C GLU A 279 -9.49 -1.68 -4.71
N TYR A 280 -10.64 -1.25 -4.20
CA TYR A 280 -11.83 -2.09 -4.09
C TYR A 280 -12.58 -2.18 -5.41
N LYS A 281 -13.17 -3.34 -5.70
CA LYS A 281 -14.04 -3.52 -6.86
C LYS A 281 -15.39 -2.85 -6.63
N PRO A 282 -16.17 -2.61 -7.69
CA PRO A 282 -17.53 -2.11 -7.56
C PRO A 282 -18.37 -2.95 -6.58
N GLY A 283 -18.98 -2.28 -5.59
CA GLY A 283 -19.84 -2.85 -4.56
C GLY A 283 -19.11 -3.35 -3.32
N GLU A 284 -17.77 -3.33 -3.30
CA GLU A 284 -16.98 -3.78 -2.15
C GLU A 284 -16.78 -2.68 -1.11
N LEU A 285 -16.72 -1.40 -1.49
CA LEU A 285 -16.43 -0.30 -0.56
C LEU A 285 -17.40 -0.29 0.63
N ARG A 286 -18.71 -0.40 0.38
CA ARG A 286 -19.73 -0.45 1.44
C ARG A 286 -19.62 -1.68 2.35
N ARG A 287 -19.09 -2.78 1.83
CA ARG A 287 -18.95 -4.03 2.59
C ARG A 287 -17.67 -4.05 3.42
N ILE A 288 -16.63 -3.32 2.97
CA ILE A 288 -15.34 -3.23 3.65
C ILE A 288 -15.31 -2.06 4.64
N TRP A 289 -15.72 -0.88 4.20
CA TRP A 289 -15.63 0.36 4.96
C TRP A 289 -17.01 0.77 5.52
N PRO A 290 -17.11 1.24 6.78
CA PRO A 290 -16.03 1.46 7.76
C PRO A 290 -15.68 0.22 8.59
N ALA A 291 -16.36 -0.90 8.37
CA ALA A 291 -16.29 -2.08 9.23
C ALA A 291 -14.86 -2.62 9.44
N VAL A 292 -13.96 -2.46 8.46
CA VAL A 292 -12.55 -2.84 8.58
C VAL A 292 -11.85 -2.12 9.74
N MET A 293 -12.14 -0.84 10.00
CA MET A 293 -11.47 -0.05 11.04
C MET A 293 -12.20 -0.02 12.39
N GLU A 294 -13.47 -0.44 12.43
CA GLU A 294 -14.28 -0.49 13.66
C GLU A 294 -13.74 -1.56 14.64
N PRO A 295 -13.74 -1.32 15.96
CA PRO A 295 -13.39 -2.35 16.93
C PRO A 295 -14.44 -3.47 17.01
N VAL A 296 -14.05 -4.64 17.52
CA VAL A 296 -14.96 -5.70 17.96
C VAL A 296 -14.77 -5.90 19.46
N GLY A 297 -15.71 -5.41 20.26
CA GLY A 297 -15.58 -5.42 21.72
C GLY A 297 -14.30 -4.71 22.16
N ARG A 298 -13.38 -5.47 22.77
CA ARG A 298 -12.08 -5.01 23.29
C ARG A 298 -10.92 -5.15 22.30
N ILE A 299 -11.20 -5.57 21.07
CA ILE A 299 -10.21 -5.74 20.01
C ILE A 299 -10.29 -4.58 19.05
N TYR A 300 -9.22 -3.79 19.01
CA TYR A 300 -9.02 -2.69 18.07
C TYR A 300 -8.08 -3.11 16.93
N PHE A 301 -8.20 -2.47 15.78
CA PHE A 301 -7.42 -2.80 14.59
C PHE A 301 -6.61 -1.60 14.14
N ALA A 302 -5.31 -1.80 13.95
CA ALA A 302 -4.39 -0.80 13.45
C ALA A 302 -3.53 -1.40 12.32
N GLY A 303 -2.99 -0.53 11.47
CA GLY A 303 -2.27 -0.92 10.27
C GLY A 303 -2.85 -0.21 9.05
N ALA A 304 -2.04 -0.14 7.98
CA ALA A 304 -2.36 0.64 6.80
C ALA A 304 -3.73 0.31 6.18
N TYR A 305 -4.14 -0.97 6.21
CA TYR A 305 -5.46 -1.43 5.72
C TYR A 305 -6.68 -0.90 6.50
N THR A 306 -6.46 -0.23 7.63
CA THR A 306 -7.50 0.39 8.48
C THR A 306 -7.49 1.93 8.45
N ASP A 307 -6.69 2.50 7.55
CA ASP A 307 -6.61 3.93 7.31
C ASP A 307 -7.31 4.29 5.99
N ASN A 308 -7.85 5.50 5.91
CA ASN A 308 -8.56 5.99 4.71
C ASN A 308 -7.60 6.41 3.57
N LEU A 309 -6.32 6.59 3.89
CA LEU A 309 -5.22 6.61 2.91
C LEU A 309 -4.28 5.46 3.28
N ASN A 310 -4.51 4.30 2.69
CA ASN A 310 -3.99 2.99 3.10
C ASN A 310 -2.55 2.68 2.67
N TRP A 311 -1.72 3.69 2.39
CA TRP A 311 -0.36 3.52 1.85
C TRP A 311 0.73 3.97 2.82
N GLY A 312 1.82 3.19 2.82
CA GLY A 312 3.06 3.55 3.49
C GLY A 312 3.04 3.53 5.02
N GLN A 313 4.15 4.02 5.57
CA GLN A 313 4.37 4.09 7.03
C GLN A 313 3.48 5.14 7.69
N GLU A 314 3.04 6.14 6.93
CA GLU A 314 2.14 7.19 7.36
C GLU A 314 0.76 6.63 7.71
N ALA A 315 0.22 5.70 6.89
CA ALA A 315 -1.05 5.03 7.16
C ALA A 315 -0.99 4.17 8.43
N ALA A 316 0.10 3.41 8.58
CA ALA A 316 0.35 2.62 9.79
C ALA A 316 0.42 3.52 11.05
N THR A 317 1.07 4.69 10.94
CA THR A 317 1.23 5.63 12.05
C THR A 317 -0.08 6.35 12.39
N ARG A 318 -0.85 6.79 11.38
CA ARG A 318 -2.17 7.44 11.60
C ARG A 318 -3.14 6.49 12.28
N SER A 319 -3.27 5.27 11.74
CA SER A 319 -4.15 4.25 12.34
C SER A 319 -3.72 3.90 13.76
N ALA A 320 -2.42 3.72 14.04
CA ALA A 320 -1.93 3.46 15.39
C ALA A 320 -2.26 4.59 16.38
N ASN A 321 -2.02 5.86 16.01
CA ASN A 321 -2.36 7.00 16.87
C ASN A 321 -3.87 7.10 17.12
N ARG A 322 -4.70 6.92 16.08
CA ARG A 322 -6.17 6.92 16.22
C ARG A 322 -6.64 5.90 17.25
N ILE A 323 -6.05 4.70 17.25
CA ILE A 323 -6.40 3.65 18.21
C ILE A 323 -5.85 3.93 19.61
N ALA A 324 -4.61 4.42 19.71
CA ALA A 324 -4.02 4.79 21.01
C ALA A 324 -4.88 5.85 21.72
N GLU A 325 -5.31 6.89 21.00
CA GLU A 325 -6.22 7.90 21.55
C GLU A 325 -7.61 7.35 21.89
N ALA A 326 -8.13 6.41 21.11
CA ALA A 326 -9.43 5.80 21.38
C ALA A 326 -9.40 4.99 22.69
N ILE A 327 -8.31 4.27 22.95
CA ILE A 327 -8.11 3.51 24.19
C ILE A 327 -7.85 4.43 25.38
N ASP A 328 -7.06 5.50 25.21
CA ASP A 328 -6.79 6.48 26.28
C ASP A 328 -8.06 7.19 26.77
N ARG A 329 -9.05 7.37 25.89
CA ARG A 329 -10.34 7.99 26.21
C ARG A 329 -11.39 7.03 26.80
N ALA A 330 -11.17 5.71 26.76
CA ALA A 330 -12.16 4.69 27.13
C ALA A 330 -12.17 4.38 28.63
#